data_AF-A0A3N5U8V5-F1
#
_entry.id   AF-A0A3N5U8V5-F1
#
_cell.length_a   1.000
_cell.length_b   1.000
_cell.length_c   1.000
_cell.angle_alpha   90.00
_cell.angle_beta   90.00
_cell.angle_gamma   90.00
#
_symmetry.space_group_name_H-M   'P 1'
#
loop_
_entity.id
_entity.type
_entity.pdbx_description
1 polymer ?
#
loop_
_entity_poly.entity_id
_entity_poly.type
_entity_poly.pdbx_seq_one_letter_code
_entity_poly.pdbx_strand_id
1 'polypeptide(L)'
;MNRQATSEARTAKGGFSLIELLVVIAILALLLAILSPALTEARHRARRIACAANLRQVGVAIHLYARDFDNSIPFGPAGRPVTGSNFYTVTGDVTSLLSLEDGAPVGLGLLLRDYLSRQPLVL
;
A
#
# COMPACT_ATOMS: atom_id res chain seq x y z
N MET A 1 -74.16 15.49 -16.99
CA MET A 1 -73.02 14.70 -16.50
C MET A 1 -71.75 15.49 -16.80
N ASN A 2 -71.39 16.42 -15.91
CA ASN A 2 -70.31 17.38 -16.11
C ASN A 2 -69.02 16.81 -15.49
N ARG A 3 -67.96 16.58 -16.28
CA ARG A 3 -66.63 16.28 -15.73
C ARG A 3 -65.69 17.42 -16.09
N GLN A 4 -65.33 18.19 -15.06
CA GLN A 4 -64.34 19.26 -15.14
C GLN A 4 -62.95 18.65 -15.34
N ALA A 5 -62.24 19.13 -16.36
CA ALA A 5 -60.84 18.80 -16.59
C ALA A 5 -59.98 19.52 -15.54
N THR A 6 -59.30 18.77 -14.68
CA THR A 6 -58.26 19.31 -13.80
C THR A 6 -57.01 19.60 -14.62
N SER A 7 -56.71 20.87 -14.85
CA SER A 7 -55.46 21.33 -15.47
C SER A 7 -54.31 21.10 -14.48
N GLU A 8 -53.55 20.04 -14.68
CA GLU A 8 -52.28 19.84 -13.96
C GLU A 8 -51.27 20.86 -14.47
N ALA A 9 -50.94 21.85 -13.63
CA ALA A 9 -49.87 22.80 -13.89
C ALA A 9 -48.55 22.04 -14.06
N ARG A 10 -48.06 21.92 -15.30
CA ARG A 10 -46.75 21.35 -15.59
C ARG A 10 -45.69 22.29 -15.06
N THR A 11 -45.15 22.00 -13.87
CA THR A 11 -43.95 22.65 -13.34
C THR A 11 -42.82 22.40 -14.34
N ALA A 12 -42.43 23.42 -15.09
CA ALA A 12 -41.30 23.37 -16.00
C ALA A 12 -40.05 23.07 -15.16
N LYS A 13 -39.58 21.82 -15.22
CA LYS A 13 -38.29 21.45 -14.64
C LYS A 13 -37.22 22.12 -15.49
N GLY A 14 -36.55 23.14 -14.93
CA GLY A 14 -35.42 23.80 -15.58
C GLY A 14 -34.32 22.79 -15.90
N GLY A 15 -33.93 22.71 -17.17
CA GLY A 15 -32.78 21.94 -17.60
C GLY A 15 -31.49 22.74 -17.35
N PHE A 16 -30.41 22.03 -17.02
CA PHE A 16 -29.07 22.62 -16.91
C PHE A 16 -28.63 23.14 -18.28
N SER A 17 -28.09 24.36 -18.32
CA SER A 17 -27.48 24.87 -19.55
C SER A 17 -26.13 24.17 -19.80
N LEU A 18 -25.77 24.00 -21.08
CA LEU A 18 -24.47 23.44 -21.48
C LEU A 18 -23.30 24.24 -20.87
N ILE A 19 -23.46 25.56 -20.73
CA ILE A 19 -22.42 26.43 -20.18
C ILE A 19 -22.23 26.22 -18.67
N GLU A 20 -23.30 26.00 -17.92
CA GLU A 20 -23.23 25.70 -16.49
C GLU A 20 -22.50 24.37 -16.24
N LEU A 21 -22.78 23.34 -17.04
CA LEU A 21 -22.07 22.07 -16.90
C LEU A 21 -20.58 22.20 -17.28
N LEU A 22 -20.29 22.98 -18.33
CA LEU A 22 -18.93 23.18 -18.83
C LEU A 22 -18.04 23.93 -17.84
N VAL A 23 -18.57 24.94 -17.14
CA VAL A 23 -17.78 25.67 -16.14
C VAL A 23 -17.44 24.80 -14.93
N VAL A 24 -18.35 23.89 -14.54
CA VAL A 24 -18.15 23.00 -13.39
C VAL A 24 -17.03 22.00 -13.67
N ILE A 25 -17.04 21.34 -14.84
CA ILE A 25 -15.97 20.40 -15.18
C ILE A 25 -14.62 21.11 -15.34
N ALA A 26 -14.60 22.36 -15.82
CA ALA A 26 -13.38 23.15 -15.93
C ALA A 26 -12.75 23.43 -14.54
N ILE A 27 -13.58 23.80 -13.56
CA ILE A 27 -13.11 24.04 -12.19
C ILE A 27 -12.67 22.71 -11.54
N LEU A 28 -13.41 21.62 -11.72
CA LEU A 28 -13.02 20.30 -11.21
C LEU A 28 -11.66 19.83 -11.78
N ALA A 29 -11.42 20.03 -13.07
CA ALA A 29 -10.16 19.68 -13.72
C ALA A 29 -8.98 20.47 -13.13
N LEU A 30 -9.16 21.77 -12.88
CA LEU A 30 -8.13 22.62 -12.26
C LEU A 30 -7.80 22.16 -10.84
N LEU A 31 -8.82 21.85 -10.02
CA LEU A 31 -8.63 21.37 -8.65
C LEU A 31 -7.89 20.01 -8.63
N LEU A 32 -8.30 19.09 -9.51
CA LEU A 32 -7.65 17.77 -9.62
C LEU A 32 -6.21 17.86 -10.14
N ALA A 33 -5.91 18.80 -11.04
CA ALA A 33 -4.56 19.01 -11.55
C ALA A 33 -3.57 19.37 -10.45
N ILE A 34 -4.00 20.16 -9.45
CA ILE A 34 -3.17 20.53 -8.30
C ILE A 34 -3.13 19.38 -7.27
N LEU A 35 -4.23 18.65 -7.10
CA LEU A 35 -4.34 17.59 -6.10
C LEU A 35 -3.61 16.29 -6.49
N SER A 36 -3.60 15.91 -7.76
CA SER A 36 -3.00 14.66 -8.25
C SER A 36 -1.51 14.47 -7.89
N PRO A 37 -0.61 15.45 -8.13
CA PRO A 37 0.80 15.30 -7.72
C PRO A 37 0.97 15.24 -6.20
N ALA A 38 0.19 16.04 -5.46
CA ALA A 38 0.23 16.05 -3.99
C ALA A 38 -0.24 14.72 -3.38
N LEU A 39 -1.27 14.08 -3.97
CA LEU A 39 -1.79 12.80 -3.52
C LEU A 39 -0.81 11.65 -3.75
N THR A 40 -0.08 11.68 -4.87
CA THR A 40 0.96 10.68 -5.18
C THR A 40 2.08 10.73 -4.15
N GLU A 41 2.60 11.91 -3.84
CA GLU A 41 3.64 12.11 -2.82
C GLU A 41 3.16 11.68 -1.42
N ALA A 42 1.93 12.03 -1.04
CA ALA A 42 1.34 11.59 0.22
C ALA A 42 1.27 10.05 0.34
N ARG A 43 0.93 9.35 -0.75
CA ARG A 43 0.92 7.88 -0.79
C ARG A 43 2.32 7.29 -0.63
N HIS A 44 3.33 7.84 -1.30
CA HIS A 44 4.72 7.39 -1.13
C HIS A 44 5.20 7.60 0.31
N ARG A 45 4.89 8.74 0.93
CA ARG A 45 5.19 8.99 2.35
C ARG A 45 4.49 8.01 3.28
N ALA A 46 3.19 7.76 3.07
CA ALA A 46 2.43 6.79 3.86
C ALA A 46 3.02 5.38 3.76
N ARG A 47 3.41 4.94 2.55
CA ARG A 47 4.11 3.67 2.31
C ARG A 47 5.43 3.58 3.09
N ARG A 48 6.24 4.65 3.07
CA ARG A 48 7.50 4.70 3.84
C ARG A 48 7.27 4.61 5.35
N ILE A 49 6.26 5.30 5.87
CA ILE A 49 5.90 5.26 7.30
C ILE A 49 5.46 3.85 7.69
N ALA A 50 4.61 3.21 6.89
CA ALA A 50 4.17 1.83 7.13
C ALA A 50 5.35 0.84 7.12
N CYS A 51 6.26 0.95 6.14
CA CYS A 51 7.46 0.12 6.07
C CYS A 51 8.35 0.30 7.31
N ALA A 52 8.60 1.55 7.73
CA ALA A 52 9.38 1.83 8.94
C ALA A 52 8.73 1.26 10.21
N ALA A 53 7.41 1.34 10.34
CA ALA A 53 6.67 0.75 11.46
C ALA A 53 6.79 -0.78 11.47
N ASN A 54 6.67 -1.44 10.32
CA ASN A 54 6.85 -2.89 10.20
C ASN A 54 8.27 -3.32 10.58
N LEU A 55 9.30 -2.62 10.10
CA LEU A 55 10.69 -2.92 10.46
C LEU A 55 10.95 -2.76 11.96
N ARG A 56 10.37 -1.73 12.58
CA ARG A 56 10.44 -1.55 14.04
C ARG A 56 9.80 -2.73 14.78
N GLN A 57 8.63 -3.20 14.33
CA GLN A 57 7.95 -4.35 14.94
C GLN A 57 8.78 -5.63 14.84
N VAL A 58 9.43 -5.86 13.69
CA VAL A 58 10.35 -7.00 13.53
C VAL A 58 11.54 -6.89 14.47
N GLY A 59 12.16 -5.71 14.59
CA GLY A 59 13.28 -5.51 15.51
C GLY A 59 12.91 -5.79 16.96
N VAL A 60 11.73 -5.34 17.39
CA VAL A 60 11.20 -5.66 18.74
C VAL A 60 11.02 -7.17 18.90
N ALA A 61 10.44 -7.86 17.91
CA ALA A 61 10.25 -9.30 17.97
C ALA A 61 11.57 -10.08 18.08
N ILE A 62 12.60 -9.67 17.33
CA ILE A 62 13.94 -10.27 17.41
C ILE A 62 14.55 -10.08 18.81
N HIS A 63 14.43 -8.88 19.38
CA HIS A 63 14.94 -8.62 20.73
C HIS A 63 14.19 -9.41 21.81
N LEU A 64 12.88 -9.61 21.66
CA LEU A 64 12.10 -10.46 22.56
C LEU A 64 12.56 -11.91 22.45
N TYR A 65 12.70 -12.44 21.23
CA TYR A 65 13.19 -13.80 21.02
C TYR A 65 14.59 -14.01 21.62
N ALA A 66 15.53 -13.09 21.38
CA ALA A 66 16.88 -13.22 21.91
C ALA A 66 16.91 -13.25 23.44
N ARG A 67 16.00 -12.53 24.11
CA ARG A 67 15.88 -12.59 25.58
C ARG A 67 15.42 -13.95 26.08
N ASP A 68 14.55 -14.62 25.33
CA ASP A 68 13.97 -15.91 25.70
C ASP A 68 14.89 -17.10 25.32
N PHE A 69 15.82 -16.91 24.38
CA PHE A 69 16.66 -17.98 23.81
C PHE A 69 18.17 -17.67 23.89
N ASP A 70 18.72 -17.48 25.09
CA ASP A 70 20.17 -17.35 25.35
C ASP A 70 20.92 -16.32 24.49
N ASN A 71 20.29 -15.18 24.20
CA ASN A 71 20.78 -14.13 23.29
C ASN A 71 21.02 -14.60 21.84
N SER A 72 20.46 -15.74 21.46
CA SER A 72 20.45 -16.23 20.08
C SER A 72 19.37 -15.49 19.30
N ILE A 73 19.74 -14.98 18.13
CA ILE A 73 18.78 -14.36 17.21
C ILE A 73 18.08 -15.44 16.38
N PRO A 74 16.81 -15.23 15.98
CA PRO A 74 16.12 -16.19 15.15
C PRO A 74 16.80 -16.28 13.78
N PHE A 75 17.15 -17.49 13.38
CA PHE A 75 17.79 -17.79 12.11
C PHE A 75 16.81 -18.60 11.25
N GLY A 76 16.67 -18.23 9.98
CA GLY A 76 15.87 -19.02 9.06
C GLY A 76 16.68 -20.16 8.44
N PRO A 77 16.04 -21.07 7.70
CA PRO A 77 16.75 -22.16 7.03
C PRO A 77 17.81 -21.60 6.07
N ALA A 78 18.88 -22.38 5.85
CA ALA A 78 19.94 -22.06 4.92
C ALA A 78 19.39 -21.50 3.60
N GLY A 79 19.84 -20.29 3.26
CA GLY A 79 19.42 -19.62 2.02
C GLY A 79 19.91 -20.36 0.80
N ARG A 80 19.29 -20.10 -0.36
CA ARG A 80 19.87 -20.55 -1.64
C ARG A 80 21.26 -19.92 -1.79
N PRO A 81 22.30 -20.67 -2.21
CA PRO A 81 23.60 -20.10 -2.49
C PRO A 81 23.45 -19.05 -3.59
N VAL A 82 23.70 -17.77 -3.27
CA VAL A 82 23.70 -16.70 -4.26
C VAL A 82 25.11 -16.60 -4.84
N THR A 83 25.28 -17.12 -6.05
CA THR A 83 26.56 -17.08 -6.77
C THR A 83 26.56 -15.87 -7.69
N GLY A 84 26.95 -14.70 -7.19
CA GLY A 84 27.16 -13.52 -8.05
C GLY A 84 26.66 -12.18 -7.52
N SER A 85 27.17 -11.71 -6.36
CA SER A 85 27.34 -10.28 -6.11
C SER A 85 28.22 -10.07 -4.86
N ASN A 86 29.20 -9.17 -4.98
CA ASN A 86 30.21 -8.87 -3.97
C ASN A 86 29.64 -8.07 -2.79
N PHE A 87 28.72 -8.64 -2.00
CA PHE A 87 28.39 -8.02 -0.72
C PHE A 87 28.47 -8.97 0.46
N TYR A 88 27.90 -10.18 0.42
CA TYR A 88 28.23 -11.27 1.35
C TYR A 88 27.86 -12.59 0.66
N THR A 89 28.79 -13.55 0.53
CA THR A 89 28.41 -14.94 0.26
C THR A 89 27.65 -15.44 1.48
N VAL A 90 26.33 -15.44 1.42
CA VAL A 90 25.51 -16.02 2.49
C VAL A 90 25.54 -17.53 2.33
N THR A 91 26.64 -18.13 2.77
CA THR A 91 26.80 -19.58 2.91
C THR A 91 26.38 -20.00 4.32
N GLY A 92 25.21 -19.50 4.78
CA GLY A 92 24.72 -19.72 6.14
C GLY A 92 23.25 -19.35 6.30
N ASP A 93 22.72 -19.59 7.50
CA ASP A 93 21.35 -19.26 7.87
C ASP A 93 21.09 -17.75 7.70
N VAL A 94 20.19 -17.43 6.77
CA VAL A 94 19.85 -16.04 6.42
C VAL A 94 19.02 -15.41 7.54
N THR A 95 19.49 -14.29 8.07
CA THR A 95 18.71 -13.43 8.98
C THR A 95 17.93 -12.34 8.25
N SER A 96 18.14 -12.17 6.94
CA SER A 96 17.35 -11.26 6.11
C SER A 96 15.91 -11.77 5.94
N LEU A 97 14.96 -10.84 5.80
CA LEU A 97 13.54 -11.16 5.59
C LEU A 97 13.20 -11.39 4.11
N LEU A 98 13.93 -10.75 3.20
CA LEU A 98 13.63 -10.71 1.77
C LEU A 98 14.93 -10.89 0.99
N SER A 99 14.84 -11.58 -0.14
CA SER A 99 15.92 -11.64 -1.13
C SER A 99 16.04 -10.28 -1.82
N LEU A 100 17.27 -9.81 -2.02
CA LEU A 100 17.55 -8.58 -2.77
C LEU A 100 17.43 -8.77 -4.29
N GLU A 101 17.44 -10.02 -4.77
CA GLU A 101 17.39 -10.37 -6.18
C GLU A 101 15.94 -10.46 -6.67
N ASP A 102 15.11 -11.26 -5.99
CA ASP A 102 13.74 -11.57 -6.42
C ASP A 102 12.65 -10.99 -5.49
N GLY A 103 13.03 -10.37 -4.37
CA GLY A 103 12.06 -9.94 -3.35
C GLY A 103 11.33 -11.08 -2.64
N ALA A 104 11.69 -12.34 -2.92
CA ALA A 104 11.10 -13.52 -2.29
C ALA A 104 11.45 -13.59 -0.80
N PRO A 105 10.57 -14.12 0.07
CA PRO A 105 10.88 -14.30 1.48
C PRO A 105 11.99 -15.34 1.64
N VAL A 106 13.00 -14.99 2.43
CA VAL A 106 14.12 -15.86 2.81
C VAL A 106 14.32 -15.75 4.32
N GLY A 107 15.07 -16.67 4.91
CA GLY A 107 15.47 -16.54 6.31
C GLY A 107 14.29 -16.41 7.27
N LEU A 108 14.34 -15.39 8.12
CA LEU A 108 13.26 -14.99 9.02
C LEU A 108 11.94 -14.67 8.28
N GLY A 109 12.00 -14.21 7.04
CA GLY A 109 10.82 -13.92 6.22
C GLY A 109 9.97 -15.14 5.89
N LEU A 110 10.55 -16.36 5.98
CA LEU A 110 9.79 -17.60 5.84
C LEU A 110 8.86 -17.85 7.02
N LEU A 111 9.18 -17.35 8.23
CA LEU A 111 8.28 -17.39 9.39
C LEU A 111 7.10 -16.43 9.23
N LEU A 112 7.32 -15.32 8.52
CA LEU A 112 6.32 -14.28 8.27
C LEU A 112 5.57 -14.50 6.95
N ARG A 113 5.69 -15.67 6.30
CA ARG A 113 5.21 -15.89 4.93
C ARG A 113 3.71 -15.62 4.74
N ASP A 114 2.88 -16.00 5.71
CA ASP A 114 1.42 -15.74 5.69
C ASP A 114 1.08 -14.28 6.00
N TYR A 115 1.93 -13.57 6.74
CA TYR A 115 1.76 -12.15 7.01
C TYR A 115 2.21 -11.30 5.81
N LEU A 116 3.37 -11.61 5.24
CA LEU A 116 3.92 -10.95 4.06
C LEU A 116 3.05 -11.20 2.81
N SER A 117 2.36 -12.34 2.70
CA SER A 117 1.43 -12.62 1.59
C SER A 117 0.14 -11.79 1.65
N ARG A 118 -0.27 -11.34 2.84
CA ARG A 118 -1.49 -10.53 3.06
C ARG A 118 -1.22 -9.03 3.05
N GLN A 119 0.04 -8.62 3.18
CA GLN A 119 0.41 -7.22 3.08
C GLN A 119 0.44 -6.78 1.61
N PRO A 120 -0.04 -5.57 1.28
CA PRO A 120 0.16 -5.03 -0.05
C PRO A 120 1.67 -4.88 -0.28
N LEU A 121 2.22 -5.68 -1.20
CA LEU A 121 3.60 -5.58 -1.64
C LEU A 121 3.86 -4.15 -2.11
N VAL A 122 4.64 -3.42 -1.32
CA VAL A 122 5.08 -2.07 -1.67
C VAL A 122 6.26 -2.22 -2.64
N LEU A 123 5.93 -2.57 -3.88
CA LEU A 123 6.81 -2.37 -5.03
C LEU A 123 6.63 -0.94 -5.57
#